data_AF-A0AAW2NYQ1-F1
#
_entry.id   AF-A0AAW2NYQ1-F1
#
_cell.length_a   1.000
_cell.length_b   1.000
_cell.length_c   1.000
_cell.angle_alpha   90.00
_cell.angle_beta   90.00
_cell.angle_gamma   90.00
#
_symmetry.space_group_name_H-M   'P 1'
#
loop_
_entity.id
_entity.type
_entity.pdbx_description
1 polymer ?
#
loop_
_entity_poly.entity_id
_entity_poly.type
_entity_poly.pdbx_seq_one_letter_code
_entity_poly.pdbx_strand_id
1 'polypeptide(L)'
;MAGGFDVSAAGDQQYDRMEMLKAFDQTEAGVKGLIDSGLTKIPKIFVRPSEELAQDQLTYTNIQVQVPVIDLSGILDADGRKQIVEQVRMASETWGFFPGGES
;
A
#
# COMPACT_ATOMS: atom_id res chain seq x y z
N MET A 1 -39.09 -21.15 -19.23
CA MET A 1 -37.66 -21.47 -19.40
C MET A 1 -36.88 -20.59 -18.43
N ALA A 2 -36.04 -21.22 -17.62
CA ALA A 2 -35.32 -20.60 -16.52
C ALA A 2 -34.23 -19.66 -17.04
N GLY A 3 -34.12 -18.49 -16.41
CA GLY A 3 -32.97 -17.60 -16.49
C GLY A 3 -32.66 -17.16 -15.06
N GLY A 4 -31.99 -18.03 -14.31
CA GLY A 4 -31.42 -17.68 -13.01
C GLY A 4 -30.19 -16.82 -13.26
N PHE A 5 -30.22 -15.58 -12.77
CA PHE A 5 -29.02 -14.76 -12.70
C PHE A 5 -28.18 -15.30 -11.54
N ASP A 6 -27.03 -15.89 -11.85
CA ASP A 6 -26.05 -16.37 -10.87
C ASP A 6 -25.50 -15.19 -10.06
N VAL A 7 -26.18 -14.88 -8.95
CA VAL A 7 -25.71 -13.96 -7.90
C VAL A 7 -24.79 -14.67 -6.89
N SER A 8 -24.56 -15.98 -7.05
CA SER A 8 -23.91 -16.82 -6.04
C SER A 8 -22.37 -16.73 -6.03
N ALA A 9 -21.72 -16.52 -7.19
CA ALA A 9 -20.26 -16.64 -7.29
C ALA A 9 -19.47 -15.56 -6.53
N ALA A 10 -19.99 -14.33 -6.43
CA ALA A 10 -19.31 -13.25 -5.70
C ALA A 10 -19.47 -13.39 -4.17
N GLY A 11 -20.61 -13.93 -3.72
CA GLY A 11 -20.88 -14.22 -2.31
C GLY A 11 -20.05 -15.40 -1.79
N ASP A 12 -19.95 -16.47 -2.60
CA ASP A 12 -19.16 -17.67 -2.26
C ASP A 12 -17.67 -17.36 -2.14
N GLN A 13 -17.09 -16.58 -3.06
CA GLN A 13 -15.65 -16.22 -3.01
C GLN A 13 -15.30 -15.33 -1.80
N GLN A 14 -16.22 -14.47 -1.34
CA GLN A 14 -16.03 -13.64 -0.13
C GLN A 14 -16.13 -14.48 1.13
N TYR A 15 -17.08 -15.42 1.18
CA TYR A 15 -17.23 -16.35 2.29
C TYR A 15 -15.99 -17.24 2.42
N ASP A 16 -15.54 -17.83 1.31
CA ASP A 16 -14.29 -18.60 1.22
C ASP A 16 -13.07 -17.79 1.72
N ARG A 17 -12.99 -16.50 1.36
CA ARG A 17 -11.90 -15.61 1.78
C ARG A 17 -11.91 -15.38 3.28
N MET A 18 -13.07 -15.14 3.87
CA MET A 18 -13.20 -14.86 5.30
C MET A 18 -12.90 -16.09 6.16
N GLU A 19 -13.30 -17.28 5.70
CA GLU A 19 -12.92 -18.55 6.36
C GLU A 19 -11.40 -18.79 6.29
N MET A 20 -10.77 -18.57 5.14
CA MET A 20 -9.32 -18.70 5.00
C MET A 20 -8.55 -17.67 5.86
N LEU A 21 -9.05 -16.43 5.97
CA LEU A 21 -8.47 -15.41 6.86
C LEU A 21 -8.55 -15.85 8.33
N LYS A 22 -9.72 -16.36 8.75
CA LYS A 22 -9.91 -16.87 10.10
C LYS A 22 -8.98 -18.05 10.41
N ALA A 23 -8.83 -18.99 9.48
CA ALA A 23 -7.92 -20.11 9.63
C ALA A 23 -6.46 -19.65 9.71
N PHE A 24 -6.08 -18.65 8.91
CA PHE A 24 -4.74 -18.05 8.97
C PHE A 24 -4.47 -17.36 10.30
N ASP A 25 -5.37 -16.49 10.77
CA ASP A 25 -5.20 -15.76 12.03
C ASP A 25 -5.09 -16.72 13.23
N GLN A 26 -5.84 -17.83 13.21
CA GLN A 26 -5.74 -18.88 14.25
C GLN A 26 -4.38 -19.57 14.30
N THR A 27 -3.58 -19.53 13.24
CA THR A 27 -2.22 -20.09 13.30
C THR A 27 -1.26 -19.24 14.13
N GLU A 28 -1.58 -17.95 14.31
CA GLU A 28 -0.73 -16.92 14.96
C GLU A 28 0.71 -16.84 14.40
N ALA A 29 0.98 -17.48 13.26
CA ALA A 29 2.32 -17.64 12.70
C ALA A 29 2.76 -16.42 11.86
N GLY A 30 1.79 -15.56 11.52
CA GLY A 30 1.98 -14.42 10.62
C GLY A 30 2.40 -14.85 9.20
N VAL A 31 2.64 -13.85 8.34
CA VAL A 31 3.04 -14.12 6.95
C VAL A 31 4.43 -14.77 6.88
N LYS A 32 5.32 -14.47 7.84
CA LYS A 32 6.63 -15.14 7.92
C LYS A 32 6.49 -16.65 8.10
N GLY A 33 5.64 -17.10 9.04
CA GLY A 33 5.42 -18.53 9.26
C GLY A 33 4.83 -19.25 8.03
N LEU A 34 4.01 -18.56 7.24
CA LEU A 34 3.54 -19.09 5.95
C LEU A 34 4.67 -19.30 4.95
N ILE A 35 5.61 -18.35 4.84
CA ILE A 35 6.76 -18.50 3.94
C ILE A 35 7.68 -19.63 4.42
N ASP A 36 7.96 -19.67 5.72
CA ASP A 36 8.83 -20.67 6.33
C ASP A 36 8.26 -22.10 6.20
N SER A 37 6.93 -22.23 6.06
CA SER A 37 6.26 -23.52 5.80
C SER A 37 6.51 -24.10 4.40
N GLY A 38 7.16 -23.34 3.50
CA GLY A 38 7.50 -23.79 2.15
C GLY A 38 6.35 -23.67 1.14
N LEU A 39 5.47 -22.68 1.31
CA LEU A 39 4.39 -22.40 0.35
C LEU A 39 4.95 -22.17 -1.06
N THR A 40 4.42 -22.90 -2.03
CA THR A 40 4.76 -22.74 -3.46
C THR A 40 3.79 -21.83 -4.21
N LYS A 41 2.66 -21.46 -3.60
CA LYS A 41 1.61 -20.62 -4.19
C LYS A 41 1.11 -19.61 -3.17
N ILE A 42 0.82 -18.40 -3.64
CA ILE A 42 0.26 -17.33 -2.82
C ILE A 42 -1.21 -17.66 -2.49
N PRO A 43 -1.59 -17.72 -1.19
CA PRO A 43 -2.98 -17.92 -0.81
C PRO A 43 -3.88 -16.78 -1.31
N LYS A 44 -5.09 -17.11 -1.77
CA LYS A 44 -6.04 -16.14 -2.36
C LYS A 44 -6.35 -14.95 -1.45
N ILE A 45 -6.26 -15.12 -0.13
CA ILE A 45 -6.50 -14.04 0.85
C ILE A 45 -5.54 -12.85 0.69
N PHE A 46 -4.32 -13.09 0.18
CA PHE A 46 -3.29 -12.07 -0.07
C PHE A 46 -3.32 -11.51 -1.50
N VAL A 47 -4.20 -12.01 -2.35
CA VAL A 47 -4.36 -11.49 -3.72
C VAL A 47 -5.32 -10.30 -3.68
N ARG A 48 -4.88 -9.15 -4.17
CA ARG A 48 -5.73 -7.96 -4.28
C ARG A 48 -6.87 -8.20 -5.27
N PRO A 49 -8.10 -7.72 -4.99
CA PRO A 49 -9.21 -7.79 -5.93
C PRO A 49 -8.88 -7.13 -7.27
N SER A 50 -9.45 -7.67 -8.36
CA SER A 50 -9.19 -7.17 -9.72
C SER A 50 -9.59 -5.71 -9.94
N GLU A 51 -10.59 -5.21 -9.21
CA GLU A 51 -11.03 -3.80 -9.24
C GLU A 51 -9.90 -2.85 -8.80
N GLU A 52 -9.23 -3.17 -7.69
CA GLU A 52 -8.10 -2.38 -7.18
C GLU A 52 -6.91 -2.43 -8.16
N LEU A 53 -6.66 -3.60 -8.76
CA LEU A 53 -5.59 -3.76 -9.75
C LEU A 53 -5.87 -3.00 -11.05
N ALA A 54 -7.14 -2.84 -11.44
CA ALA A 54 -7.53 -2.04 -12.59
C ALA A 54 -7.36 -0.55 -12.32
N GLN A 55 -7.69 -0.08 -11.11
CA GLN A 55 -7.51 1.32 -10.70
C GLN A 55 -6.03 1.75 -10.78
N ASP A 56 -5.11 0.89 -10.32
CA ASP A 56 -3.67 1.10 -10.41
C ASP A 56 -3.21 1.32 -11.86
N GLN A 57 -3.64 0.47 -12.80
CA GLN A 57 -3.24 0.58 -14.21
C GLN A 57 -3.66 1.89 -14.87
N LEU A 58 -4.79 2.47 -14.43
CA LEU A 58 -5.28 3.76 -14.92
C LEU A 58 -4.54 4.95 -14.31
N THR A 59 -4.04 4.83 -13.08
CA THR A 59 -3.35 5.93 -12.36
C THR A 59 -1.86 6.01 -12.66
N TYR A 60 -1.16 4.89 -12.85
CA TYR A 60 0.30 4.90 -13.04
C TYR A 60 0.77 5.37 -14.43
N THR A 61 -0.11 5.45 -15.43
CA THR A 61 0.30 5.79 -16.81
C THR A 61 0.47 7.28 -17.08
N ASN A 62 0.04 8.18 -16.18
CA ASN A 62 0.00 9.63 -16.45
C ASN A 62 0.47 10.54 -15.30
N ILE A 63 1.04 10.00 -14.22
CA ILE A 63 1.40 10.80 -13.05
C ILE A 63 2.92 10.85 -12.87
N GLN A 64 3.54 11.92 -13.35
CA GLN A 64 4.91 12.30 -12.97
C GLN A 64 4.87 13.07 -11.65
N VAL A 65 4.64 12.35 -10.56
CA VAL A 65 4.72 12.90 -9.20
C VAL A 65 6.15 12.71 -8.69
N GLN A 66 6.80 13.81 -8.33
CA GLN A 66 8.12 13.80 -7.70
C GLN A 66 8.01 14.35 -6.29
N VAL A 67 8.28 13.49 -5.31
CA VAL A 67 8.30 13.86 -3.89
C VAL A 67 9.51 14.79 -3.65
N PRO A 68 9.34 15.93 -2.96
CA PRO A 68 10.42 16.86 -2.70
C PRO A 68 11.45 16.24 -1.74
N VAL A 69 12.73 16.34 -2.09
CA VAL A 69 13.85 16.00 -1.21
C VAL A 69 14.34 17.29 -0.55
N ILE A 70 14.44 17.30 0.77
CA ILE A 70 14.86 18.50 1.53
C ILE A 70 16.28 18.30 2.04
N ASP A 71 17.22 19.09 1.53
CA ASP A 71 18.59 19.14 2.05
C ASP A 71 18.63 19.84 3.42
N LEU A 72 19.25 19.17 4.39
CA LEU A 72 19.36 19.63 5.78
C LEU A 72 20.75 20.21 6.11
N SER A 73 21.66 20.28 5.15
CA SER A 73 23.05 20.73 5.34
C SER A 73 23.19 22.09 6.03
N GLY A 74 22.27 23.03 5.75
CA GLY A 74 22.26 24.40 6.31
C GLY A 74 21.48 24.58 7.61
N ILE A 75 21.12 23.51 8.33
CA ILE A 75 20.23 23.61 9.51
C ILE A 75 20.91 24.24 10.74
N LEU A 76 22.24 24.26 10.78
CA LEU A 76 23.01 24.86 11.87
C LEU A 76 23.01 26.39 11.77
N ASP A 77 22.92 26.94 10.56
CA ASP A 77 22.79 28.37 10.30
C ASP A 77 21.38 28.88 10.62
N ALA A 78 21.25 30.04 11.27
CA ALA A 78 19.95 30.55 11.69
C ALA A 78 19.02 30.87 10.50
N ASP A 79 19.56 31.41 9.42
CA ASP A 79 18.80 31.71 8.20
C ASP A 79 18.51 30.44 7.39
N GLY A 80 19.50 29.54 7.27
CA GLY A 80 19.32 28.23 6.63
C GLY A 80 18.25 27.39 7.32
N ARG A 81 18.24 27.37 8.66
CA ARG A 81 17.22 26.67 9.46
C ARG A 81 15.81 27.17 9.16
N LYS A 82 15.60 28.48 9.08
CA LYS A 82 14.26 29.04 8.78
C LYS A 82 13.76 28.56 7.41
N GLN A 83 14.64 28.56 6.41
CA GLN A 83 14.31 28.09 5.07
C GLN A 83 14.01 26.59 5.04
N ILE A 84 14.79 25.79 5.76
CA ILE A 84 14.57 24.34 5.88
C ILE A 84 13.23 24.06 6.58
N VAL A 85 12.93 24.74 7.68
CA VAL A 85 11.65 24.57 8.40
C VAL A 85 10.46 24.90 7.50
N GLU A 86 10.55 25.95 6.68
CA GLU A 86 9.48 26.28 5.74
C GLU A 86 9.31 25.21 4.64
N GLN A 87 10.41 24.68 4.10
CA GLN A 87 10.33 23.57 3.15
C GLN A 87 9.70 22.32 3.78
N VAL A 88 10.08 21.99 5.02
CA VAL A 88 9.52 20.86 5.77
C VAL A 88 8.02 21.04 5.97
N ARG A 89 7.58 22.25 6.35
CA ARG A 89 6.17 22.57 6.49
C ARG A 89 5.42 22.37 5.18
N MET A 90 5.88 22.98 4.09
CA MET A 90 5.24 22.89 2.78
C MET A 90 5.17 21.45 2.26
N ALA A 91 6.26 20.69 2.43
CA ALA A 91 6.29 19.29 2.02
C ALA A 91 5.36 18.42 2.87
N SER A 92 5.29 18.67 4.18
CA SER A 92 4.37 17.93 5.07
C SER A 92 2.91 18.24 4.75
N GLU A 93 2.56 19.50 4.50
CA GLU A 93 1.18 19.91 4.15
C GLU A 93 0.76 19.36 2.78
N THR A 94 1.67 19.35 1.80
CA THR A 94 1.35 18.95 0.42
C THR A 94 1.43 17.44 0.21
N TRP A 95 2.46 16.79 0.76
CA TRP A 95 2.82 15.40 0.48
C TRP A 95 2.62 14.46 1.66
N GLY A 96 2.53 14.98 2.89
CA GLY A 96 2.53 14.18 4.12
C GLY A 96 3.85 13.46 4.43
N PHE A 97 4.81 13.51 3.50
CA PHE A 97 6.12 12.88 3.58
C PHE A 97 7.13 13.59 2.67
N PHE A 98 8.40 13.56 3.06
CA PHE A 98 9.54 13.97 2.24
C PHE A 98 10.79 13.19 2.67
N PRO A 99 11.68 12.80 1.75
CA PRO A 99 13.01 12.33 2.10
C PRO A 99 13.89 13.47 2.62
N GLY A 100 14.68 13.19 3.65
CA GLY A 100 15.84 14.02 3.96
C GLY A 100 16.93 13.81 2.90
N GLY A 101 17.51 14.90 2.41
CA GLY A 101 18.72 14.86 1.59
C GLY A 101 19.94 14.60 2.47
N GLU A 102 20.79 13.65 2.07
CA GLU A 102 22.13 13.46 2.61
C GLU A 102 23.12 14.17 1.67
N SER A 103 24.18 14.79 2.23
CA SER A 103 25.22 15.45 1.44
C SER A 103 26.28 14.47 0.94
#